data_AF-A0A0K3AVD0-F1
#
_entry.id   AF-A0A0K3AVD0-F1
#
_cell.length_a   1.000
_cell.length_b   1.000
_cell.length_c   1.000
_cell.angle_alpha   90.00
_cell.angle_beta   90.00
_cell.angle_gamma   90.00
#
_symmetry.space_group_name_H-M   'P 1'
#
loop_
_entity.id
_entity.type
_entity.pdbx_description
1 polymer ?
#
loop_
_entity_poly.entity_id
_entity_poly.type
_entity_poly.pdbx_seq_one_letter_code
_entity_poly.pdbx_strand_id
1 'polypeptide(L)' 'MKAYCNNPAYVSVMKDQCPKTCGYCSSSATTAGTCQDKINPSTGRSDCPGMAAYCNNPVYHDVMKDQCPKTCGYC' A
#
# COMPACT_ATOMS: atom_id res chain seq x y z
N MET A 1 -18.50 23.56 -11.64
CA MET A 1 -18.22 22.10 -11.59
C MET A 1 -18.17 21.57 -10.15
N LYS A 2 -17.41 22.17 -9.22
CA LYS A 2 -17.32 21.72 -7.81
C LYS A 2 -18.65 21.81 -7.00
N ALA A 3 -19.59 22.66 -7.40
CA ALA A 3 -20.86 22.86 -6.71
C ALA A 3 -21.83 21.67 -6.79
N TYR A 4 -21.65 20.77 -7.77
CA TYR A 4 -22.55 19.64 -7.99
C TYR A 4 -22.10 18.35 -7.31
N CYS A 5 -20.94 18.35 -6.65
CA CYS A 5 -20.44 17.17 -5.96
C CYS A 5 -21.48 16.67 -4.93
N ASN A 6 -22.05 17.57 -4.14
CA ASN A 6 -23.04 17.23 -3.11
C ASN A 6 -24.49 17.23 -3.62
N ASN A 7 -24.73 17.37 -4.93
CA ASN A 7 -26.07 17.35 -5.48
C ASN A 7 -26.51 15.89 -5.74
N PRO A 8 -27.61 15.41 -5.13
CA PRO A 8 -28.03 14.00 -5.23
C PRO A 8 -28.35 13.55 -6.66
N ALA A 9 -28.77 14.45 -7.55
CA ALA A 9 -29.03 14.12 -8.95
C ALA A 9 -27.74 13.90 -9.76
N TYR A 10 -26.63 14.49 -9.33
CA TYR A 10 -25.37 14.50 -10.06
C TYR A 10 -24.23 13.76 -9.35
N VAL A 11 -24.45 13.29 -8.12
CA VAL A 11 -23.43 12.64 -7.30
C VAL A 11 -22.80 11.42 -7.99
N SER A 12 -23.60 10.61 -8.71
CA SER A 12 -23.10 9.45 -9.43
C SER A 12 -22.19 9.87 -10.58
N VAL A 13 -22.62 10.82 -11.40
CA VAL A 13 -21.83 11.35 -12.52
C VAL A 13 -20.56 12.04 -12.03
N MET A 14 -20.64 12.77 -10.92
CA MET A 14 -19.50 13.45 -10.30
C MET A 14 -18.49 12.46 -9.69
N LYS A 15 -18.93 11.30 -9.22
CA LYS A 15 -18.06 10.21 -8.77
C LYS A 15 -17.34 9.53 -9.93
N ASP A 16 -18.02 9.29 -11.06
CA ASP A 16 -17.41 8.63 -12.23
C ASP A 16 -16.50 9.55 -13.04
N GLN A 17 -16.93 10.78 -13.31
CA GLN A 17 -16.25 11.66 -14.28
C GLN A 17 -15.32 12.66 -13.59
N CYS A 18 -15.60 13.03 -12.35
CA CYS A 18 -14.89 14.08 -11.62
C CYS A 18 -14.42 13.66 -10.21
N PRO A 19 -13.92 12.42 -9.98
CA PRO A 19 -13.59 11.96 -8.64
C PRO A 19 -12.51 12.80 -7.96
N LYS A 20 -11.51 13.26 -8.72
CA LYS A 20 -10.45 14.16 -8.21
C LYS A 20 -10.98 15.54 -7.82
N THR A 21 -11.87 16.11 -8.65
CA THR A 21 -12.42 17.46 -8.47
C THR A 21 -13.37 17.54 -7.27
N CYS A 22 -14.11 16.46 -7.02
CA CYS A 22 -15.05 16.35 -5.92
C CYS A 22 -14.46 15.71 -4.65
N GLY A 23 -13.20 15.27 -4.68
CA GLY A 23 -12.59 14.57 -3.55
C GLY A 23 -13.16 13.16 -3.31
N TYR A 24 -13.84 12.57 -4.30
CA TYR A 24 -14.28 11.17 -4.30
C TYR A 24 -13.18 10.20 -4.70
N CYS A 25 -12.02 10.69 -5.14
CA CYS A 25 -10.81 9.91 -5.01
C CYS A 25 -10.61 9.63 -3.52
N SER A 26 -11.14 8.50 -3.06
CA SER A 26 -10.52 7.80 -1.96
C SER A 26 -9.07 7.61 -2.39
N SER A 27 -8.14 8.26 -1.69
CA SER A 27 -6.71 8.08 -1.87
C SER A 27 -6.26 6.67 -1.44
N SER A 28 -7.01 5.63 -1.78
CA SER A 28 -6.63 4.23 -1.65
C SER A 28 -5.88 3.80 -2.89
N ALA A 29 -4.63 4.24 -2.94
CA ALA A 29 -3.46 3.50 -3.42
C ALA A 29 -2.40 4.51 -3.87
N THR A 30 -1.94 5.37 -2.95
CA THR A 30 -0.49 5.36 -2.81
C THR A 30 -0.21 3.95 -2.33
N THR A 31 0.27 3.07 -3.21
CA THR A 31 1.07 1.91 -2.79
C THR A 31 2.34 2.46 -2.15
N ALA A 32 2.19 3.22 -1.07
CA ALA A 32 3.12 3.12 0.03
C ALA A 32 2.89 1.69 0.50
N GLY A 33 3.58 0.75 -0.17
CA GLY A 33 3.70 -0.61 0.34
C GLY A 33 4.04 -0.42 1.80
N THR A 34 3.13 -0.83 2.68
CA THR A 34 3.30 -0.70 4.11
C THR A 34 4.71 -1.15 4.40
N CYS A 35 5.60 -0.23 4.81
CA CYS A 35 6.97 -0.59 5.09
C CYS A 35 6.97 -1.34 6.43
N GLN A 36 6.54 -2.57 6.34
CA GLN A 36 6.32 -3.46 7.44
C GLN A 36 6.66 -4.85 6.95
N ASP A 37 7.37 -5.56 7.80
CA ASP A 37 7.69 -6.94 7.57
C ASP A 37 6.41 -7.78 7.62
N LYS A 38 6.26 -8.68 6.65
CA LYS A 38 5.16 -9.62 6.61
C LYS A 38 5.25 -10.54 7.83
N ILE A 39 4.08 -10.86 8.38
CA ILE A 39 3.93 -11.81 9.48
C ILE A 39 3.52 -13.16 8.91
N ASN A 40 4.07 -14.22 9.48
CA ASN A 40 3.64 -15.56 9.18
C ASN A 40 2.23 -15.76 9.79
N PRO A 41 1.20 -16.05 8.98
CA PRO A 41 -0.17 -16.16 9.46
C PRO A 41 -0.37 -17.35 10.40
N SER A 42 0.51 -18.36 10.36
CA SER A 42 0.44 -19.52 11.25
C SER A 42 1.02 -19.26 12.64
N THR A 43 2.00 -18.36 12.78
CA THR A 43 2.64 -18.04 14.06
C THR A 43 2.27 -16.65 14.59
N GLY A 44 1.68 -15.80 13.75
CA GLY A 44 1.37 -14.41 14.06
C GLY A 44 2.60 -13.52 14.22
N ARG A 45 3.81 -14.01 13.88
CA ARG A 45 5.08 -13.30 14.07
C ARG A 45 5.80 -13.12 12.74
N SER A 46 6.60 -12.06 12.63
CA SER A 46 7.51 -11.89 11.50
C SER A 46 8.81 -12.66 11.73
N ASP A 47 9.18 -13.48 10.75
CA ASP A 47 10.46 -14.23 10.73
C ASP A 47 11.62 -13.35 10.23
N CYS A 48 11.34 -12.14 9.75
CA CYS A 48 12.31 -11.20 9.19
C CYS A 48 13.52 -10.87 10.09
N PRO A 49 13.41 -10.74 11.44
CA PRO A 49 14.56 -10.48 12.30
C PRO A 49 15.66 -11.56 12.19
N GLY A 50 15.28 -12.82 11.96
CA GLY A 50 16.22 -13.92 11.73
C GLY A 50 16.74 -14.01 10.29
N MET A 51 16.12 -13.26 9.37
CA MET A 51 16.43 -13.29 7.94
C MET A 51 17.22 -12.07 7.46
N ALA A 52 17.63 -11.17 8.36
CA ALA A 52 18.38 -9.96 8.01
C ALA A 52 19.70 -10.25 7.24
N ALA A 53 20.32 -11.42 7.46
CA ALA A 53 21.50 -11.84 6.71
C ALA A 53 21.22 -12.04 5.20
N TYR A 54 19.97 -12.34 4.82
CA TYR A 54 19.57 -12.55 3.43
C TYR A 54 19.32 -11.26 2.67
N CYS A 55 19.26 -10.09 3.33
CA CYS A 55 19.11 -8.81 2.65
C CYS A 55 20.24 -8.56 1.64
N ASN A 56 21.46 -8.98 1.97
CA ASN A 56 22.63 -8.82 1.08
C ASN A 56 22.79 -9.97 0.07
N ASN A 57 21.91 -10.98 0.12
CA ASN A 57 22.00 -12.12 -0.79
C ASN A 57 21.16 -11.85 -2.05
N PRO A 58 21.78 -11.78 -3.25
CA PRO A 58 21.07 -11.45 -4.49
C PRO A 58 19.96 -12.46 -4.83
N VAL A 59 20.08 -13.72 -4.40
CA VAL A 59 19.05 -14.75 -4.62
C VAL A 59 17.79 -14.45 -3.82
N TYR A 60 17.93 -13.86 -2.63
CA TYR A 60 16.83 -13.54 -1.73
C TYR A 60 16.42 -12.08 -1.78
N HIS A 61 17.07 -11.25 -2.59
CA HIS A 61 16.81 -9.82 -2.68
C HIS A 61 15.32 -9.51 -2.93
N ASP A 62 14.72 -10.13 -3.94
CA ASP A 62 13.32 -9.89 -4.28
C ASP A 62 12.36 -10.39 -3.20
N VAL A 63 12.68 -11.54 -2.59
CA VAL A 63 11.91 -12.11 -1.48
C VAL A 63 11.98 -11.19 -0.26
N MET A 64 13.16 -10.70 0.09
CA MET A 64 13.37 -9.79 1.21
C MET A 64 12.74 -8.41 0.95
N LYS A 65 12.72 -7.95 -0.30
CA LYS A 65 12.03 -6.72 -0.70
C LYS A 65 10.51 -6.80 -0.52
N ASP A 66 9.93 -7.96 -0.79
CA ASP A 66 8.49 -8.18 -0.66
C ASP A 66 8.08 -8.58 0.78
N GLN A 67 8.87 -9.43 1.44
CA GLN A 67 8.54 -10.00 2.75
C GLN A 67 9.08 -9.18 3.92
N CYS A 68 10.27 -8.60 3.79
CA CYS A 68 11.00 -7.96 4.88
C CYS A 68 11.51 -6.55 4.51
N PRO A 69 10.69 -5.67 3.88
CA PRO A 69 11.16 -4.37 3.40
C PRO A 69 11.67 -3.48 4.53
N LYS A 70 11.12 -3.63 5.74
CA LYS A 70 11.51 -2.83 6.90
C LYS A 70 12.79 -3.35 7.54
N THR A 71 12.92 -4.67 7.69
CA THR A 71 14.14 -5.28 8.25
C THR A 71 15.35 -5.01 7.36
N CYS A 72 15.18 -5.03 6.04
CA CYS A 72 16.28 -4.79 5.10
C CYS A 72 16.52 -3.32 4.72
N GLY A 73 15.66 -2.39 5.17
CA GLY A 73 15.80 -0.96 4.82
C GLY A 73 15.53 -0.68 3.32
N TYR A 74 14.60 -1.40 2.72
CA TYR A 74 14.14 -1.15 1.35
C TYR A 74 13.01 -0.11 1.26
N CYS A 75 12.55 0.34 2.43
CA CYS A 75 12.04 1.68 2.63
C CYS A 75 13.11 2.50 3.40
#